data_AF-A9L6P0-F1
#
_entry.id   AF-A9L6P0-F1
#
_cell.length_a   1.000
_cell.length_b   1.000
_cell.length_c   1.000
_cell.angle_alpha   90.00
_cell.angle_beta   90.00
_cell.angle_gamma   90.00
#
_symmetry.space_group_name_H-M   'P 1'
#
loop_
_entity.id
_entity.type
_entity.pdbx_description
1 polymer ?
#
loop_
_entity_poly.entity_id
_entity_poly.type
_entity_poly.pdbx_seq_one_letter_code
_entity_poly.pdbx_strand_id
1 'polypeptide(L)' 'MPDNNELNVINQKMSDASIPQFEAEVSPLEADIMGAFVEDALDVQDAVDSAIEGDVDHE' A
#
# COMPACT_ATOMS: atom_id res chain seq x y z
N MET A 1 -15.50 14.11 8.18
CA MET A 1 -15.03 13.08 9.15
C MET A 1 -15.84 11.83 8.86
N PRO A 2 -15.20 10.66 8.73
CA PRO A 2 -15.91 9.42 8.44
C PRO A 2 -16.91 9.10 9.56
N ASP A 3 -18.05 8.53 9.19
CA ASP A 3 -19.09 8.16 10.14
C ASP A 3 -18.66 6.94 10.98
N ASN A 4 -19.24 6.78 12.17
CA ASN A 4 -18.89 5.69 13.10
C ASN A 4 -19.10 4.29 12.49
N ASN A 5 -19.97 4.17 11.48
CA ASN A 5 -20.17 2.93 10.73
C ASN A 5 -18.99 2.62 9.78
N GLU A 6 -18.41 3.63 9.13
CA GLU A 6 -17.27 3.46 8.23
C GLU A 6 -16.04 3.00 9.01
N LEU A 7 -15.78 3.60 10.17
CA LEU A 7 -14.70 3.17 11.06
C LEU A 7 -14.86 1.71 11.48
N ASN A 8 -16.10 1.25 11.73
CA ASN A 8 -16.35 -0.14 12.08
C ASN A 8 -16.06 -1.09 10.91
N VAL A 9 -16.50 -0.73 9.70
CA VAL A 9 -16.23 -1.51 8.48
C VAL A 9 -14.73 -1.60 8.20
N ILE A 10 -14.01 -0.48 8.34
CA ILE A 10 -12.55 -0.43 8.17
C ILE A 10 -11.83 -1.36 9.16
N ASN A 11 -12.23 -1.34 10.45
CA ASN A 11 -11.64 -2.21 11.46
C ASN A 11 -11.88 -3.69 11.15
N GLN A 12 -13.07 -4.06 10.67
CA GLN A 12 -13.34 -5.43 10.25
C GLN A 12 -12.45 -5.84 9.08
N LYS A 13 -12.40 -5.02 8.02
CA LYS A 13 -11.55 -5.26 6.84
C LYS A 13 -10.07 -5.39 7.21
N MET A 14 -9.57 -4.59 8.15
CA MET A 14 -8.18 -4.66 8.64
C MET A 14 -7.91 -5.98 9.39
N SER A 15 -8.89 -6.47 10.13
CA SER A 15 -8.81 -7.77 10.80
C SER A 15 -8.79 -8.91 9.78
N ASP A 16 -9.59 -8.82 8.71
CA ASP A 16 -9.57 -9.82 7.64
C ASP A 16 -8.25 -9.77 6.85
N ALA A 17 -7.68 -8.58 6.60
CA ALA A 17 -6.38 -8.42 5.92
C ALA A 17 -5.19 -9.01 6.71
N SER A 18 -5.37 -9.27 8.01
CA SER A 18 -4.39 -9.99 8.82
C SER A 18 -4.43 -11.52 8.59
N ILE A 19 -5.45 -12.02 7.89
CA ILE A 19 -5.56 -13.42 7.52
C ILE A 19 -4.66 -13.68 6.31
N PRO A 20 -3.74 -14.66 6.38
CA PRO A 20 -2.89 -15.01 5.25
C PRO A 20 -3.74 -15.37 4.03
N GLN A 21 -3.35 -14.89 2.85
CA GLN A 21 -4.05 -15.08 1.57
C GLN A 21 -5.44 -14.45 1.47
N PHE A 22 -5.82 -13.55 2.38
CA PHE A 22 -7.04 -12.75 2.25
C PHE A 22 -6.71 -11.36 1.68
N GLU A 23 -7.35 -11.00 0.57
CA GLU A 23 -7.25 -9.67 -0.03
C GLU A 23 -8.54 -8.89 0.27
N ALA A 24 -8.43 -7.82 1.05
CA ALA A 24 -9.54 -6.95 1.38
C ALA A 24 -9.64 -5.80 0.36
N GLU A 25 -10.80 -5.64 -0.28
CA GLU A 25 -11.06 -4.45 -1.10
C GLU A 25 -11.31 -3.23 -0.21
N VAL A 26 -10.56 -2.15 -0.44
CA VAL A 26 -10.64 -0.89 0.30
C VAL A 26 -10.83 0.28 -0.65
N SER A 27 -11.74 1.19 -0.32
CA SER A 27 -11.93 2.45 -1.05
C SER A 27 -10.75 3.40 -0.79
N PRO A 28 -10.51 4.41 -1.65
CA PRO A 28 -9.42 5.37 -1.43
C PRO A 28 -9.45 6.07 -0.05
N LEU A 29 -10.65 6.40 0.43
CA LEU A 29 -10.84 6.97 1.77
C LEU A 29 -10.52 5.97 2.89
N GLU A 30 -10.90 4.70 2.72
CA GLU A 30 -10.60 3.64 3.70
C GLU A 30 -9.10 3.35 3.73
N ALA A 31 -8.44 3.33 2.58
CA ALA A 31 -7.00 3.13 2.46
C ALA A 31 -6.19 4.25 3.12
N ASP A 32 -6.64 5.51 3.00
CA ASP A 32 -6.05 6.66 3.70
C ASP A 32 -6.13 6.50 5.23
N ILE A 33 -7.31 6.10 5.73
CA ILE A 33 -7.53 5.85 7.17
C ILE A 33 -6.72 4.63 7.67
N MET A 34 -6.60 3.59 6.85
CA MET A 34 -5.83 2.39 7.18
C MET A 34 -4.31 2.60 7.06
N GLY A 35 -3.87 3.72 6.48
CA GLY A 35 -2.47 3.90 6.09
C GLY A 35 -1.99 2.87 5.05
N ALA A 36 -2.94 2.26 4.33
CA ALA A 36 -2.66 1.28 3.28
C ALA A 36 -2.19 1.95 1.98
N PHE A 37 -2.50 3.24 1.82
CA PHE A 37 -1.87 4.07 0.80
C PHE A 37 -0.47 4.45 1.30
N VAL A 38 0.50 3.61 1.00
CA VAL A 38 1.91 4.03 1.06
C VAL A 38 2.14 4.87 -0.19
N GLU A 39 2.64 6.09 -0.02
CA GLU A 39 3.03 6.99 -1.12
C GLU A 39 4.33 6.45 -1.76
N ASP A 40 4.32 5.20 -2.23
CA ASP A 40 5.38 4.57 -3.02
C ASP A 40 5.22 4.96 -4.50
N ALA A 41 4.90 6.23 -4.75
CA ALA A 41 5.22 6.77 -6.06
C ALA A 41 6.75 6.79 -6.09
N LEU A 42 7.38 5.77 -6.72
CA LEU A 42 8.81 5.66 -6.99
C LEU A 42 9.46 7.05 -6.94
N ASP A 43 10.14 7.34 -5.83
CA ASP A 43 10.86 8.60 -5.74
C ASP A 43 11.88 8.60 -6.87
N VAL A 44 12.12 9.75 -7.49
CA VAL A 44 13.07 9.85 -8.62
C VAL A 44 14.42 9.21 -8.29
N GLN A 45 14.81 9.22 -7.02
CA GLN A 45 16.03 8.56 -6.55
C GLN A 45 15.95 7.03 -6.60
N ASP A 46 14.83 6.43 -6.21
CA ASP A 46 14.61 4.97 -6.21
C ASP A 46 14.46 4.44 -7.65
N ALA A 47 13.82 5.21 -8.53
CA ALA A 47 13.74 4.91 -9.97
C ALA A 47 15.10 4.99 -10.68
N VAL A 48 15.99 5.89 -10.26
CA VAL A 48 17.34 6.03 -10.81
C VAL A 48 18.26 4.92 -10.29
N ASP A 49 18.19 4.57 -9.01
CA ASP A 49 18.99 3.49 -8.42
C ASP A 49 18.69 2.13 -9.09
N SER A 50 17.41 1.84 -9.34
CA SER A 50 16.96 0.64 -10.06
C SER A 50 17.40 0.61 -11.54
N ALA A 51 17.62 1.76 -12.18
CA ALA A 51 18.09 1.83 -13.56
C ALA A 51 19.61 1.57 -13.71
N ILE A 52 20.37 1.65 -12.61
CA ILE A 52 21.83 1.54 -12.60
C ILE A 52 22.28 0.10 -12.30
N GLU A 53 21.43 -0.75 -11.71
CA GLU A 53 21.71 -2.18 -11.50
C GLU A 53 21.70 -3.03 -12.80
N GLY A 54 21.48 -2.41 -13.97
CA GLY A 54 21.50 -3.08 -15.27
C GLY A 54 22.83 -3.04 -16.04
N ASP A 55 23.83 -2.28 -15.59
CA ASP A 55 25.10 -2.06 -16.30
C ASP A 55 26.30 -2.57 -15.48
N VAL A 56 26.21 -3.81 -14.96
CA VAL A 56 27.41 -4.58 -14.61
C VAL A 56 27.81 -5.37 -15.85
N ASP A 57 28.63 -4.73 -16.67
CA ASP A 57 29.47 -5.34 -17.71
C ASP A 57 30.12 -6.61 -17.13
N HIS A 58 29.55 -7.78 -17.45
CA HIS A 58 30.16 -9.07 -17.17
C HIS A 58 30.75 -9.62 -18.46
N GLU A 59 32.04 -9.30 -18.62
CA GLU A 59 33.06 -9.88 -19.52
C GLU A 59 33.09 -9.46 -21.00
#